data_AF-A0AAE3LWW1-F1
#
_entry.id   AF-A0AAE3LWW1-F1
#
_cell.length_a   1.000
_cell.length_b   1.000
_cell.length_c   1.000
_cell.angle_alpha   90.00
_cell.angle_beta   90.00
_cell.angle_gamma   90.00
#
_symmetry.space_group_name_H-M   'P 1'
#
loop_
_entity.id
_entity.type
_entity.pdbx_description
1 polymer ?
#
loop_
_entity_poly.entity_id
_entity_poly.type
_entity_poly.pdbx_seq_one_letter_code
_entity_poly.pdbx_strand_id
1 'polypeptide(L)' 'WTHLASQVADDDNALSKDLRARIFYLAEFTSFHSRKVLKGKADAEALIQINTAMMRGLAAKGGN' A
#
# COMPACT_ATOMS: atom_id res chain seq x y z
N TRP A 1 -2.88 1.50 5.32
CA TRP A 1 -3.39 0.98 4.05
C TRP A 1 -4.90 1.11 3.90
N THR A 2 -5.74 0.58 4.80
CA THR A 2 -7.22 0.69 4.70
C THR A 2 -7.72 2.13 4.49
N HIS A 3 -7.19 3.09 5.26
CA HIS A 3 -7.53 4.51 5.08
C HIS A 3 -7.12 5.06 3.70
N LEU A 4 -5.97 4.65 3.16
CA LEU A 4 -5.55 5.07 1.82
C LEU A 4 -6.49 4.48 0.76
N ALA A 5 -6.89 3.22 0.90
CA ALA A 5 -7.85 2.57 0.01
C ALA A 5 -9.20 3.27 0.00
N SER A 6 -9.73 3.67 1.16
CA SER A 6 -10.99 4.43 1.22
C SER A 6 -10.87 5.80 0.56
N GLN A 7 -9.74 6.50 0.78
CA GLN A 7 -9.51 7.82 0.18
C GLN A 7 -9.36 7.79 -1.33
N VAL A 8 -8.70 6.76 -1.91
CA VAL A 8 -8.55 6.63 -3.37
C VAL A 8 -9.76 5.99 -4.04
N ALA A 9 -10.70 5.44 -3.29
CA ALA A 9 -11.98 4.98 -3.81
C ALA A 9 -12.96 6.15 -4.05
N ASP A 10 -12.76 7.28 -3.38
CA ASP A 10 -13.56 8.49 -3.55
C ASP A 10 -13.41 9.08 -4.96
N ASP A 11 -14.53 9.44 -5.58
CA ASP A 11 -14.56 10.02 -6.93
C ASP A 11 -13.95 11.43 -6.96
N ASP A 12 -13.99 12.15 -5.84
CA ASP A 12 -13.39 13.49 -5.70
C ASP A 12 -11.87 13.44 -5.45
N ASN A 13 -11.26 12.25 -5.47
CA ASN A 13 -9.82 12.11 -5.27
C ASN A 13 -9.03 12.70 -6.45
N ALA A 14 -8.18 13.69 -6.16
CA ALA A 14 -7.40 14.44 -7.15
C ALA A 14 -6.24 13.65 -7.82
N LEU A 15 -5.96 12.42 -7.40
CA LEU A 15 -4.93 11.60 -8.03
C LEU A 15 -5.43 11.02 -9.37
N SER A 16 -4.49 10.72 -10.26
CA SER A 16 -4.82 10.02 -11.50
C SER A 16 -5.43 8.65 -11.22
N LYS A 17 -6.34 8.20 -12.10
CA LYS A 17 -6.98 6.87 -11.99
C LYS A 17 -5.96 5.74 -11.87
N ASP A 18 -4.85 5.83 -12.59
CA ASP A 18 -3.75 4.85 -12.53
C ASP A 18 -3.10 4.81 -11.14
N LEU A 19 -2.80 5.98 -10.56
CA LEU A 19 -2.20 6.03 -9.22
C LEU A 19 -3.18 5.55 -8.14
N ARG A 20 -4.46 5.93 -8.25
CA ARG A 20 -5.53 5.43 -7.37
C ARG A 20 -5.59 3.90 -7.42
N ALA A 21 -5.59 3.31 -8.62
CA ALA A 21 -5.61 1.86 -8.81
C ALA A 21 -4.39 1.16 -8.19
N ARG A 22 -3.18 1.71 -8.36
CA ARG A 22 -1.95 1.17 -7.75
C ARG A 22 -2.00 1.22 -6.22
N ILE A 23 -2.48 2.32 -5.63
CA ILE A 23 -2.63 2.45 -4.17
C ILE A 23 -3.66 1.45 -3.64
N PHE A 24 -4.77 1.30 -4.36
CA PHE A 24 -5.81 0.33 -4.01
C PHE A 24 -5.25 -1.10 -4.04
N TYR A 25 -4.55 -1.49 -5.11
CA TYR A 25 -3.89 -2.79 -5.22
C TYR A 25 -2.90 -3.05 -4.09
N LEU A 26 -2.07 -2.07 -3.71
CA LEU A 26 -1.14 -2.20 -2.58
C LEU A 26 -1.87 -2.43 -1.25
N ALA A 27 -3.01 -1.77 -1.05
CA ALA A 27 -3.82 -1.99 0.14
C ALA A 27 -4.44 -3.39 0.17
N GLU A 28 -4.95 -3.88 -0.97
CA GLU A 28 -5.47 -5.25 -1.09
C GLU A 28 -4.38 -6.29 -0.85
N PHE A 29 -3.22 -6.15 -1.50
CA PHE A 29 -2.07 -7.03 -1.31
C PHE A 29 -1.66 -7.07 0.16
N THR A 30 -1.52 -5.90 0.80
CA THR A 30 -1.10 -5.83 2.20
C THR A 30 -2.11 -6.53 3.09
N SER A 31 -3.41 -6.26 2.93
CA SER A 31 -4.48 -6.91 3.70
C SER A 31 -4.49 -8.44 3.51
N PHE A 32 -4.41 -8.89 2.26
CA PHE A 32 -4.42 -10.30 1.91
C PHE A 32 -3.20 -11.04 2.47
N HIS A 33 -1.99 -10.50 2.26
CA HIS A 33 -0.75 -11.15 2.69
C HIS A 33 -0.60 -11.11 4.20
N SER A 34 -0.96 -10.01 4.87
CA SER A 34 -0.99 -9.95 6.34
C SER A 34 -1.87 -11.04 6.95
N ARG A 35 -3.04 -11.32 6.36
CA ARG A 35 -3.91 -12.44 6.84
C ARG A 35 -3.25 -13.81 6.66
N LYS A 36 -2.42 -14.01 5.64
CA LYS A 36 -1.66 -15.26 5.46
C LYS A 36 -0.55 -15.38 6.49
N VAL A 37 0.21 -14.31 6.73
CA VAL A 37 1.27 -14.28 7.74
C VAL A 37 0.72 -14.57 9.13
N LEU A 38 -0.37 -13.90 9.53
CA LEU A 38 -1.01 -14.11 10.83
C LEU A 38 -1.54 -15.54 11.02
N LYS A 39 -1.82 -16.26 9.93
CA LYS A 39 -2.25 -17.67 9.95
C LYS A 39 -1.06 -18.65 9.85
N GLY A 40 0.19 -18.16 9.82
CA GLY A 40 1.38 -18.99 9.60
C GLY A 40 1.46 -19.60 8.19
N LYS A 41 0.77 -19.01 7.20
CA LYS A 41 0.65 -19.53 5.82
C LYS A 41 1.54 -18.82 4.81
N ALA A 42 2.33 -17.83 5.25
CA ALA A 42 3.29 -17.08 4.43
C ALA A 42 4.30 -16.39 5.34
N ASP A 43 5.46 -16.03 4.79
CA ASP A 43 6.44 -15.14 5.45
C ASP A 43 6.05 -13.65 5.30
N ALA A 44 6.72 -12.80 6.09
CA ALA A 44 6.52 -11.35 6.08
C ALA A 44 7.44 -10.60 5.10
N GLU A 45 8.30 -11.28 4.35
CA GLU A 45 9.37 -10.65 3.56
C GLU A 45 8.81 -9.68 2.51
N ALA A 46 7.78 -10.12 1.77
CA ALA A 46 7.12 -9.29 0.76
C ALA A 46 6.49 -8.01 1.36
N LEU A 47 5.89 -8.11 2.56
CA LEU A 47 5.32 -6.95 3.27
C LEU A 47 6.41 -5.98 3.71
N ILE A 48 7.54 -6.50 4.21
CA ILE A 48 8.69 -5.70 4.62
C ILE A 48 9.25 -4.94 3.41
N GLN A 49 9.47 -5.64 2.29
CA GLN A 49 10.03 -5.04 1.07
C GLN A 49 9.14 -3.89 0.56
N ILE A 50 7.84 -4.12 0.43
CA ILE A 50 6.89 -3.13 -0.09
C ILE A 50 6.82 -1.91 0.84
N ASN A 51 6.61 -2.12 2.14
CA ASN A 51 6.50 -1.00 3.08
C ASN A 51 7.82 -0.20 3.15
N THR A 52 8.97 -0.87 3.10
CA THR A 52 10.28 -0.20 3.09
C THR A 52 10.50 0.58 1.79
N ALA A 53 10.13 0.03 0.64
CA ALA A 53 10.22 0.74 -0.64
C ALA A 53 9.32 2.00 -0.64
N MET A 54 8.10 1.89 -0.12
CA MET A 54 7.18 3.03 0.01
C MET A 54 7.74 4.11 0.94
N MET A 55 8.21 3.74 2.14
CA MET A 55 8.81 4.69 3.08
C MET A 55 10.02 5.40 2.49
N ARG A 56 10.91 4.69 1.79
CA ARG A 56 12.05 5.28 1.08
C ARG A 56 11.61 6.26 0.00
N GLY A 57 10.63 5.90 -0.82
CA GLY A 57 10.10 6.77 -1.87
C GLY A 57 9.46 8.05 -1.31
N LEU A 58 8.73 7.93 -0.20
CA LEU A 58 8.12 9.08 0.47
C LEU A 58 9.17 9.99 1.13
N ALA A 59 10.18 9.42 1.80
CA ALA A 59 11.26 10.17 2.42
C ALA A 59 12.10 10.94 1.39
N ALA A 60 12.38 10.34 0.23
CA ALA A 60 13.09 11.00 -0.86
C ALA A 60 12.34 12.23 -1.42
N LYS A 61 11.01 12.29 -1.27
CA LYS A 61 10.19 13.42 -1.70
C LYS A 61 10.02 14.50 -0.62
N GLY A 62 10.27 14.18 0.65
CA GLY A 62 10.13 15.09 1.79
C GLY A 62 11.42 15.77 2.27
N GLY A 63 12.58 15.40 1.73
CA GLY A 63 13.90 15.95 2.08
C GLY A 63 14.37 17.12 1.21
N ASN A 64 13.42 17.93 0.73
CA ASN A 64 13.68 19.11 -0.10
C ASN A 64 13.25 20.40 0.62
#